data_AF-A0A812SBI9-F1
#
_entry.id   AF-A0A812SBI9-F1
#
_cell.length_a   1.000
_cell.length_b   1.000
_cell.length_c   1.000
_cell.angle_alpha   90.00
_cell.angle_beta   90.00
_cell.angle_gamma   90.00
#
_symmetry.space_group_name_H-M   'P 1'
#
loop_
_entity.id
_entity.type
_entity.pdbx_description
1 polymer ?
#
loop_
_entity_poly.entity_id
_entity_poly.type
_entity_poly.pdbx_seq_one_letter_code
_entity_poly.pdbx_strand_id
1 'polypeptide(L)'
;MVEARRLIPAVSGIIQKHFGDEPDAFVRVYVDDCLHYAGRCIYNNRRPKWEDLQLFDIVADRSIVRVHVYDSDSKDNSAVEPLGFVEFCIADIPFEKEIDGWFELKFAQNLQGINLDRYAQHCAQREEDFKFDLRELTAMQQELLEDSDSENDDDAIIPDNAAYMKTKGHVPASTAARLMKRVRKGVSLVTSKFATKARSFQEDDSIQYNAGEIRLRMKLVRTVPEGIDAFARALSPSYFTYDTFVQEENLPQLDLQELLDDAMDIKLTLFDDIIFAVMAFCYYIFAWRSFLLSGLLLSAGLCCAKNAVLGTAALNLWTGLVLVIMANKTWRDEMTTNGLNAPLDQRGLELVAAWNETSEMHAFLVRLVQSRNGQIVSMQDLVHFAGTITVGRGELEITFKELKSAMQDLWFVDFPKQTDLKKGSLVRVQERQKGTVIAISSDEKVTVQIDVEDQDDDIGMGVYAMEDVTVRMAPPPIPKMLVPRSMQGLAATLQFQVNSVRDDLMALARQLQAFMRWHMPVKMLIVVCFVFARGSLACYGYINESSFCYTVEEYICHVRNSVLCVVMVILFFCRARGVRVVRGLFQIAVSRFQRRLAPDCWQFFKRLELDAAASLRQTPTGNVCGSSVQG
;
A
#
# COMPACT_ATOMS: atom_id res chain seq x y z
N MET A 1 -6.13 31.24 13.21
CA MET A 1 -5.53 32.57 13.42
C MET A 1 -4.12 32.37 13.95
N VAL A 2 -3.13 33.06 13.36
CA VAL A 2 -1.71 32.92 13.69
C VAL A 2 -1.12 34.32 13.94
N GLU A 3 -0.43 34.52 15.07
CA GLU A 3 0.24 35.78 15.44
C GLU A 3 1.68 35.47 15.89
N ALA A 4 2.71 36.06 15.29
CA ALA A 4 4.10 35.83 15.73
C ALA A 4 4.65 36.99 16.57
N ARG A 5 5.57 36.70 17.50
CA ARG A 5 6.30 37.70 18.29
C ARG A 5 7.77 37.31 18.39
N ARG A 6 8.64 38.33 18.35
CA ARG A 6 10.10 38.16 18.47
C ARG A 6 10.65 37.18 17.41
N LEU A 7 10.21 37.32 16.15
CA LEU A 7 10.85 36.62 15.03
C LEU A 7 12.29 37.13 14.92
N ILE A 8 13.26 36.23 15.00
CA ILE A 8 14.67 36.54 14.83
C ILE A 8 15.08 35.95 13.47
N PRO A 9 15.63 36.75 12.55
CA PRO A 9 16.31 36.22 11.38
C PRO A 9 17.32 35.16 11.83
N ALA A 10 17.25 33.93 11.32
CA ALA A 10 18.03 32.81 11.82
C ALA A 10 19.54 33.14 11.86
N VAL A 11 20.09 33.42 13.05
CA VAL A 11 21.51 33.74 13.22
C VAL A 11 22.29 32.45 13.50
N SER A 12 23.09 32.01 12.53
CA SER A 12 24.55 31.92 12.71
C SER A 12 25.22 31.25 11.49
N GLY A 13 25.92 32.07 10.69
CA GLY A 13 26.79 31.60 9.61
C GLY A 13 27.11 32.69 8.59
N ILE A 14 26.19 33.63 8.38
CA ILE A 14 26.43 34.84 7.61
C ILE A 14 25.93 35.98 8.47
N ILE A 15 26.85 36.87 8.83
CA ILE A 15 26.65 38.25 9.27
C ILE A 15 25.22 38.72 9.00
N GLN A 16 24.51 39.16 10.05
CA GLN A 16 23.33 40.04 9.98
C GLN A 16 23.45 40.99 8.78
N LYS A 17 22.93 40.62 7.61
CA LYS A 17 23.27 41.32 6.36
C LYS A 17 22.48 42.61 6.22
N HIS A 18 21.38 42.75 6.94
CA HIS A 18 20.58 43.97 7.00
C HIS A 18 20.15 44.28 8.44
N PHE A 19 21.07 44.87 9.22
CA PHE A 19 20.69 45.60 10.44
C PHE A 19 19.77 46.77 10.04
N GLY A 20 18.46 46.56 10.05
CA GLY A 20 17.50 47.65 9.91
C GLY A 20 16.14 47.23 9.38
N ASP A 21 16.10 46.27 8.46
CA ASP A 21 14.88 45.95 7.74
C ASP A 21 14.00 45.01 8.56
N GLU A 22 12.70 45.28 8.57
CA GLU A 22 11.72 44.46 9.27
C GLU A 22 11.38 43.25 8.39
N PRO A 23 11.25 42.03 8.95
CA PRO A 23 11.05 40.83 8.15
C PRO A 23 9.73 40.89 7.37
N ASP A 24 9.77 40.39 6.15
CA ASP A 24 8.67 40.20 5.22
C ASP A 24 8.07 38.80 5.42
N ALA A 25 7.54 38.59 6.63
CA ALA A 25 7.21 37.26 7.12
C ALA A 25 5.95 36.67 6.47
N PHE A 26 5.98 35.36 6.22
CA PHE A 26 4.81 34.55 5.91
C PHE A 26 4.90 33.16 6.57
N VAL A 27 3.79 32.43 6.57
CA VAL A 27 3.69 31.11 7.20
C VAL A 27 3.35 30.07 6.15
N ARG A 28 4.01 28.91 6.23
CA ARG A 28 3.57 27.69 5.55
C ARG A 28 3.15 26.64 6.56
N VAL A 29 2.08 25.92 6.26
CA VAL A 29 1.62 24.79 7.07
C VAL A 29 1.81 23.53 6.25
N TYR A 30 2.53 22.59 6.82
CA TYR A 30 2.73 21.27 6.27
C TYR A 30 2.02 20.23 7.15
N VAL A 31 1.50 19.19 6.53
CA VAL A 31 0.97 18.00 7.21
C VAL A 31 1.76 16.81 6.65
N ASP A 32 2.43 16.07 7.52
CA ASP A 32 3.32 14.96 7.12
C ASP A 32 4.31 15.40 6.03
N ASP A 33 4.94 16.55 6.27
CA ASP A 33 5.87 17.25 5.38
C ASP A 33 5.33 17.66 4.00
N CYS A 34 4.05 17.44 3.71
CA CYS A 34 3.38 17.92 2.50
C CYS A 34 2.88 19.35 2.70
N LEU A 35 3.11 20.26 1.75
CA LEU A 35 2.64 21.65 1.86
C LEU A 35 1.12 21.74 1.68
N HIS A 36 0.40 22.13 2.74
CA HIS A 36 -1.06 22.32 2.71
C HIS A 36 -1.48 23.78 2.57
N TYR A 37 -0.71 24.70 3.16
CA TYR A 37 -1.05 26.11 3.15
C TYR A 37 0.18 26.98 3.03
N ALA A 38 0.06 28.06 2.27
CA ALA A 38 0.99 29.17 2.28
C ALA A 38 0.18 30.46 2.51
N GLY A 39 0.45 31.12 3.64
CA GLY A 39 -0.14 32.40 3.99
C GLY A 39 0.42 33.54 3.15
N ARG A 40 -0.28 34.68 3.20
CA ARG A 40 0.20 35.92 2.59
C ARG A 40 1.45 36.45 3.30
N CYS A 41 2.36 37.02 2.52
CA CYS A 41 3.49 37.80 3.04
C CYS A 41 2.98 39.10 3.68
N ILE A 42 3.47 39.39 4.89
CA ILE A 42 3.20 40.62 5.62
C ILE A 42 4.52 41.40 5.67
N TYR A 43 4.59 42.42 4.82
CA TYR A 43 5.81 43.20 4.63
C TYR A 43 6.14 44.07 5.84
N ASN A 44 7.43 44.20 6.14
CA ASN A 44 8.00 45.06 7.16
C ASN A 44 7.21 45.00 8.48
N ASN A 45 7.10 43.81 9.07
CA ASN A 45 6.36 43.66 10.31
C ASN A 45 6.97 42.60 11.23
N ARG A 46 7.50 43.04 12.37
CA ARG A 46 8.06 42.16 13.42
C ARG A 46 7.02 41.40 14.24
N ARG A 47 5.74 41.75 14.08
CA ARG A 47 4.58 41.12 14.75
C ARG A 47 3.46 40.85 13.74
N PRO A 48 3.76 40.04 12.71
CA PRO A 48 2.81 39.73 11.66
C PRO A 48 1.60 38.99 12.23
N LYS A 49 0.41 39.30 11.71
CA LYS A 49 -0.87 38.67 12.07
C LYS A 49 -1.52 38.09 10.82
N TRP A 50 -1.61 36.76 10.78
CA TRP A 50 -2.31 36.02 9.74
C TRP A 50 -3.68 35.59 10.30
N GLU A 51 -4.71 36.33 9.90
CA GLU A 51 -6.10 36.11 10.34
C GLU A 51 -6.85 35.11 9.44
N ASP A 52 -6.14 34.47 8.51
CA ASP A 52 -6.73 33.52 7.58
C ASP A 52 -7.22 32.27 8.34
N LEU A 53 -8.50 31.96 8.21
CA LEU A 53 -9.08 30.72 8.70
C LEU A 53 -8.91 29.65 7.61
N GLN A 54 -8.14 28.63 7.91
CA GLN A 54 -7.87 27.52 6.99
C GLN A 54 -8.29 26.20 7.62
N LEU A 55 -8.88 25.34 6.80
CA LEU A 55 -9.29 24.00 7.15
C LEU A 55 -8.39 23.03 6.40
N PHE A 56 -7.83 22.07 7.13
CA PHE A 56 -7.00 21.00 6.57
C PHE A 56 -7.65 19.68 6.89
N ASP A 57 -7.82 18.85 5.87
CA ASP A 57 -8.27 17.48 6.07
C ASP A 57 -7.09 16.65 6.56
N ILE A 58 -7.27 16.03 7.72
CA ILE A 58 -6.26 15.17 8.36
C ILE A 58 -6.84 13.76 8.42
N VAL A 59 -6.09 12.81 7.86
CA VAL A 59 -6.56 11.43 7.69
C VAL A 59 -6.05 10.51 8.79
N ALA A 60 -4.81 10.71 9.25
CA ALA A 60 -4.19 9.89 10.29
C ALA A 60 -4.07 10.65 11.62
N ASP A 61 -4.29 9.96 12.74
CA ASP A 61 -4.21 10.55 14.08
C ASP A 61 -2.76 10.91 14.47
N ARG A 62 -1.78 10.16 13.96
CA ARG A 62 -0.36 10.40 14.17
C ARG A 62 0.26 11.41 13.20
N SER A 63 -0.53 12.04 12.34
CA SER A 63 -0.02 13.05 11.41
C SER A 63 0.68 14.18 12.18
N ILE A 64 1.83 14.62 11.65
CA ILE A 64 2.60 15.73 12.20
C ILE A 64 2.27 16.98 11.42
N VAL A 65 1.76 18.00 12.12
CA VAL A 65 1.57 19.32 11.54
C VAL A 65 2.77 20.18 11.86
N ARG A 66 3.39 20.72 10.80
CA ARG A 66 4.49 21.67 10.89
C ARG A 66 4.01 23.04 10.47
N VAL A 67 4.16 24.03 11.34
CA VAL A 67 3.98 25.44 11.00
C VAL A 67 5.37 26.06 10.88
N HIS A 68 5.71 26.52 9.68
CA HIS A 68 7.03 27.05 9.36
C HIS A 68 6.90 28.52 8.97
N VAL A 69 7.65 29.40 9.62
CA VAL A 69 7.72 30.82 9.33
C VAL A 69 8.91 31.09 8.42
N TYR A 70 8.68 31.86 7.38
CA TYR A 70 9.68 32.27 6.39
C TYR A 70 9.75 33.79 6.32
N ASP A 71 10.91 34.31 5.96
CA ASP A 71 11.13 35.67 5.52
C ASP A 71 11.23 35.69 3.99
N SER A 72 10.65 36.68 3.33
CA SER A 72 10.70 36.79 1.88
C SER A 72 11.55 37.97 1.43
N ASP A 73 12.73 37.68 0.90
CA ASP A 73 13.65 38.70 0.37
C ASP A 73 13.18 39.28 -0.99
N SER A 74 12.11 38.73 -1.57
CA SER A 74 11.65 39.07 -2.92
C SER A 74 10.13 39.21 -2.96
N LYS A 75 9.64 40.20 -3.72
CA LYS A 75 8.19 40.38 -3.93
C LYS A 75 7.50 39.15 -4.52
N ASP A 76 8.25 38.30 -5.23
CA ASP A 76 7.75 37.13 -5.92
C ASP A 76 7.86 35.83 -5.07
N ASN A 77 8.32 35.92 -3.82
CA ASN A 77 8.59 34.78 -2.94
C ASN A 77 9.57 33.74 -3.53
N SER A 78 10.44 34.13 -4.46
CA SER A 78 11.41 33.22 -5.09
C SER A 78 12.66 33.01 -4.23
N ALA A 79 13.04 34.03 -3.45
CA ALA A 79 14.05 33.93 -2.41
C ALA A 79 13.33 33.98 -1.07
N VAL A 80 13.35 32.86 -0.34
CA VAL A 80 12.69 32.71 0.95
C VAL A 80 13.65 32.09 1.95
N GLU A 81 13.88 32.79 3.06
CA GLU A 81 14.75 32.34 4.13
C GLU A 81 13.89 31.76 5.26
N PRO A 82 14.13 30.50 5.69
CA PRO A 82 13.38 29.92 6.80
C PRO A 82 13.81 30.56 8.12
N LEU A 83 12.86 31.16 8.84
CA LEU A 83 13.09 31.77 10.16
C LEU A 83 13.10 30.70 11.26
N GLY A 84 12.05 29.88 11.28
CA GLY A 84 11.90 28.81 12.27
C GLY A 84 10.56 28.09 12.16
N PHE A 85 10.45 26.94 12.83
CA PHE A 85 9.28 26.07 12.72
C PHE A 85 8.82 25.52 14.06
N VAL A 86 7.57 25.09 14.13
CA VAL A 86 7.03 24.28 15.23
C VAL A 86 6.32 23.06 14.65
N GLU A 87 6.51 21.91 15.29
CA GLU A 87 5.83 20.65 14.97
C GLU A 87 4.97 20.18 16.14
N PHE A 88 3.78 19.66 15.84
CA PHE A 88 2.92 19.01 16.81
C PHE A 88 2.19 17.82 16.20
N CYS A 89 1.99 16.78 17.00
CA CYS A 89 1.22 15.60 16.62
C CYS A 89 -0.28 15.86 16.79
N ILE A 90 -1.08 15.44 15.81
CA ILE A 90 -2.54 15.61 15.86
C ILE A 90 -3.18 14.81 16.99
N ALA A 91 -2.60 13.66 17.36
CA ALA A 91 -3.07 12.84 18.47
C ALA A 91 -3.02 13.58 19.83
N ASP A 92 -2.18 14.61 19.94
CA ASP A 92 -2.05 15.41 21.17
C ASP A 92 -3.06 16.55 21.25
N ILE A 93 -3.82 16.79 20.18
CA ILE A 93 -4.86 17.83 20.12
C ILE A 93 -6.21 17.24 20.52
N PRO A 94 -6.84 17.70 21.63
CA PRO A 94 -8.18 17.29 21.98
C PRO A 94 -9.21 17.71 20.90
N PHE A 95 -10.07 16.77 20.52
CA PHE A 95 -11.21 17.02 19.64
C PHE A 95 -12.17 18.06 20.22
N GLU A 96 -12.74 18.88 19.33
CA GLU A 96 -13.74 19.91 19.62
C GLU A 96 -13.34 20.98 20.63
N LYS A 97 -12.08 20.97 21.08
CA LYS A 97 -11.53 21.97 21.98
C LYS A 97 -10.61 22.91 21.21
N GLU A 98 -10.87 24.19 21.36
CA GLU A 98 -9.98 25.22 20.82
C GLU A 98 -8.71 25.31 21.67
N ILE A 99 -7.56 25.26 21.01
CA ILE A 99 -6.26 25.54 21.59
C ILE A 99 -5.84 26.94 21.11
N ASP A 100 -5.53 27.83 22.05
CA ASP A 100 -4.97 29.15 21.81
C ASP A 100 -3.77 29.34 22.76
N GLY A 101 -2.57 29.43 22.21
CA GLY A 101 -1.35 29.52 23.00
C GLY A 101 -0.13 29.93 22.18
N TRP A 102 0.93 30.30 22.89
CA TRP A 102 2.25 30.57 22.31
C TRP A 102 3.03 29.26 22.21
N PHE A 103 3.70 29.11 21.08
CA PHE A 103 4.55 27.97 20.74
C PHE A 103 5.94 28.48 20.40
N GLU A 104 6.95 27.77 20.87
CA GLU A 104 8.35 28.08 20.60
C GLU A 104 8.73 27.66 19.18
N LEU A 105 9.37 28.56 18.42
CA LEU A 105 9.90 28.23 17.09
C LEU A 105 11.31 27.66 17.24
N LYS A 106 11.54 26.47 16.70
CA LYS A 106 12.87 25.90 16.56
C LYS A 106 13.55 26.44 15.30
N PHE A 107 14.87 26.53 15.36
CA PHE A 107 15.70 26.91 14.23
C PHE A 107 15.54 25.92 13.06
N ALA A 108 15.48 26.42 11.83
CA ALA A 108 15.34 25.62 10.62
C ALA A 108 16.43 24.54 10.48
N GLN A 109 17.62 24.78 11.07
CA GLN A 109 18.74 23.85 11.15
C GLN A 109 18.41 22.53 11.84
N ASN A 110 17.42 22.54 12.73
CA ASN A 110 16.97 21.34 13.43
C ASN A 110 15.96 20.52 12.62
N LEU A 111 15.63 20.94 11.40
CA LEU A 111 14.73 20.22 10.50
C LEU A 111 15.48 19.09 9.76
N GLN A 112 15.97 18.10 10.50
CA GLN A 112 16.74 16.95 9.99
C GLN A 112 16.15 15.62 10.48
N GLY A 113 16.30 14.54 9.70
CA GLY A 113 15.80 13.21 10.07
C GLY A 113 14.30 13.05 9.88
N ILE A 114 13.72 12.03 10.54
CA ILE A 114 12.31 11.68 10.43
C ILE A 114 11.44 12.60 11.28
N ASN A 115 10.26 13.01 10.80
CA ASN A 115 9.31 13.86 11.55
C ASN A 115 8.99 13.32 12.96
N LEU A 116 8.89 12.01 13.16
CA LEU A 116 8.69 11.39 14.47
C LEU A 116 9.88 11.62 15.41
N ASP A 117 11.11 11.53 14.89
CA ASP A 117 12.32 11.77 15.66
C ASP A 117 12.47 13.26 15.99
N ARG A 118 12.15 14.14 15.03
CA ARG A 118 12.11 15.60 15.24
C ARG A 118 11.09 15.96 16.30
N TYR A 119 9.91 15.36 16.25
CA TYR A 119 8.86 15.56 17.24
C TYR A 119 9.30 15.06 18.63
N ALA A 120 9.92 13.88 18.70
CA ALA A 120 10.46 13.35 19.95
C ALA A 120 11.57 14.25 20.53
N GLN A 121 12.47 14.77 19.68
CA GLN A 121 13.47 15.76 20.07
C GLN A 121 12.82 17.07 20.54
N HIS A 122 11.78 17.53 19.85
CA HIS A 122 11.01 18.72 20.22
C HIS A 122 10.35 18.57 21.60
N CYS A 123 9.78 17.40 21.90
CA CYS A 123 9.22 17.08 23.21
C CYS A 123 10.30 17.00 24.31
N ALA A 124 11.50 16.51 23.98
CA ALA A 124 12.59 16.34 24.93
C ALA A 124 13.38 17.63 25.21
N GLN A 125 13.38 18.60 24.30
CA GLN A 125 14.20 19.82 24.37
C GLN A 125 13.35 21.08 24.61
N ARG A 126 12.63 21.13 25.73
CA ARG A 126 12.00 22.39 26.15
C ARG A 126 13.06 23.35 26.69
N GLU A 127 13.02 24.61 26.27
CA GLU A 127 13.97 25.63 26.74
C GLU A 127 13.97 25.83 28.25
N GLU A 128 12.83 25.61 28.89
CA GLU A 128 12.69 25.70 30.34
C GLU A 128 13.62 24.70 31.04
N ASP A 129 13.74 23.50 30.49
CA ASP A 129 14.60 22.44 31.01
C ASP A 129 16.07 22.78 30.75
N PHE A 130 16.41 23.33 29.57
CA PHE A 130 17.78 23.73 29.27
C PHE A 130 18.27 24.89 30.17
N LYS A 131 17.41 25.87 30.46
CA LYS A 131 17.73 26.95 31.40
C LYS A 131 17.90 26.43 32.82
N PHE A 132 17.16 25.39 33.20
CA PHE A 132 17.33 24.74 34.49
C PHE A 132 18.67 24.01 34.59
N ASP A 133 18.98 23.14 33.61
CA ASP A 133 20.23 22.40 33.55
C ASP A 133 21.45 23.34 33.50
N LEU A 134 21.39 24.42 32.72
CA LEU A 134 22.47 25.38 32.64
C LEU A 134 22.66 26.14 33.96
N ARG A 135 21.57 26.48 34.67
CA ARG A 135 21.64 27.11 36.00
C ARG A 135 22.21 26.15 37.03
N GLU A 136 21.80 24.88 37.01
CA GLU A 136 22.31 23.85 37.91
C GLU A 136 23.80 23.59 37.66
N LEU A 137 24.21 23.47 36.40
CA LEU A 137 25.62 23.35 36.02
C LEU A 137 26.43 24.58 36.43
N THR A 138 25.88 25.79 36.27
CA THR A 138 26.55 27.03 36.69
C THR A 138 26.67 27.09 38.22
N ALA A 139 25.62 26.70 38.95
CA ALA A 139 25.63 26.64 40.41
C ALA A 139 26.65 25.62 40.93
N MET A 140 26.70 24.41 40.36
CA MET A 140 27.70 23.40 40.71
C MET A 140 29.13 23.87 40.40
N GLN A 141 29.32 24.58 39.28
CA GLN A 141 30.63 25.11 38.92
C GLN A 141 31.06 26.24 39.86
N GLN A 142 30.12 27.04 40.35
CA GLN A 142 30.38 28.09 41.32
C GLN A 142 30.71 27.49 42.71
N GLU A 143 29.98 26.47 43.15
CA GLU A 143 30.26 25.74 44.40
C GLU A 143 31.65 25.09 44.36
N LEU A 144 32.04 24.49 43.24
CA LEU A 144 33.38 23.92 43.06
C LEU A 144 34.51 24.97 43.03
N LEU A 145 34.22 26.21 42.62
CA LEU A 145 35.19 27.30 42.66
C LEU A 145 35.34 27.85 44.09
N GLU A 146 34.23 27.98 44.81
CA GLU A 146 34.22 28.44 46.21
C GLU A 146 34.94 27.43 47.15
N ASP A 147 34.80 26.13 46.92
CA ASP A 147 35.54 25.11 47.68
C ASP A 147 37.05 25.06 47.33
N SER A 148 37.44 25.51 46.13
CA SER A 148 38.85 25.45 45.70
C SER A 148 39.72 26.57 46.29
N ASP A 149 39.10 27.65 46.78
CA ASP A 149 39.81 28.79 47.37
C ASP A 149 39.99 28.66 48.90
N SER A 150 39.41 27.63 49.55
CA SER A 150 39.56 27.41 51.00
C SER A 150 40.67 26.44 51.42
N GLU A 151 41.46 25.89 50.49
CA GLU A 151 42.45 24.83 50.78
C GLU A 151 43.92 25.28 50.78
N ASN A 152 44.20 26.57 51.02
CA ASN A 152 45.56 27.11 50.93
C ASN A 152 46.23 27.57 52.23
N ASP A 153 45.64 27.34 53.40
CA ASP A 153 46.33 27.54 54.68
C ASP A 153 45.97 26.39 55.64
N ASP A 154 46.88 25.41 55.75
CA ASP A 154 47.40 24.90 57.04
C ASP A 154 48.01 23.50 56.91
N ASP A 155 49.31 23.47 57.21
CA ASP A 155 50.15 22.43 57.78
C ASP A 155 49.65 20.98 57.89
N ALA A 156 50.47 20.11 57.30
CA ALA A 156 50.89 18.80 57.78
C ALA A 156 50.25 18.29 59.09
N ILE A 157 49.47 17.21 59.00
CA ILE A 157 49.58 16.02 59.85
C ILE A 157 49.12 14.81 59.02
N ILE A 158 50.04 13.88 58.79
CA ILE A 158 49.75 12.52 58.31
C ILE A 158 49.19 11.76 59.51
N PRO A 159 47.92 11.31 59.53
CA PRO A 159 47.46 10.39 60.57
C PRO A 159 47.80 8.97 60.11
N ASP A 160 48.80 8.39 60.75
CA ASP A 160 49.07 6.97 60.76
C ASP A 160 47.91 6.26 61.49
N ASN A 161 46.89 5.81 60.77
CA ASN A 161 45.83 4.95 61.32
C ASN A 161 45.32 3.96 60.28
N ALA A 162 46.25 3.11 59.81
CA ALA A 162 45.95 1.88 59.09
C ALA A 162 45.64 0.74 60.07
N ALA A 163 44.50 0.79 60.78
CA ALA A 163 44.09 -0.33 61.63
C ALA A 163 42.60 -0.34 62.02
N TYR A 164 41.66 -0.37 61.07
CA TYR A 164 40.36 -1.06 61.27
C TYR A 164 39.52 -1.04 59.99
N MET A 165 39.48 -2.17 59.26
CA MET A 165 38.37 -2.59 58.37
C MET A 165 38.81 -3.90 57.72
N LYS A 166 38.75 -4.97 58.52
CA LYS A 166 38.95 -6.34 58.07
C LYS A 166 37.56 -6.97 57.92
N THR A 167 36.92 -6.83 56.77
CA THR A 167 35.82 -7.72 56.36
C THR A 167 35.64 -7.72 54.83
N LYS A 168 36.18 -8.79 54.24
CA LYS A 168 35.78 -9.51 53.00
C LYS A 168 35.48 -8.70 51.73
N GLY A 169 36.44 -8.74 50.81
CA GLY A 169 36.26 -8.45 49.39
C GLY A 169 37.55 -7.94 48.75
N HIS A 170 38.45 -8.83 48.36
CA HIS A 170 39.73 -8.46 47.73
C HIS A 170 39.51 -7.91 46.33
N VAL A 171 39.43 -6.59 46.21
CA VAL A 171 39.79 -5.86 45.00
C VAL A 171 41.03 -5.03 45.35
N PRO A 172 42.16 -5.13 44.62
CA PRO A 172 43.38 -4.43 44.96
C PRO A 172 43.14 -2.91 44.94
N ALA A 173 43.35 -2.26 46.09
CA ALA A 173 43.10 -0.83 46.33
C ALA A 173 43.79 0.09 45.30
N SER A 174 44.88 -0.37 44.67
CA SER A 174 45.58 0.33 43.60
C SER A 174 44.77 0.45 42.31
N THR A 175 43.80 -0.44 42.06
CA THR A 175 42.99 -0.46 40.83
C THR A 175 41.74 0.41 40.98
N ALA A 176 41.09 0.38 42.14
CA ALA A 176 39.97 1.25 42.44
C ALA A 176 40.41 2.73 42.52
N ALA A 177 41.57 3.01 43.14
CA ALA A 177 42.14 4.36 43.18
C ALA A 177 42.56 4.86 41.78
N ARG A 178 43.13 3.98 40.92
CA ARG A 178 43.45 4.34 39.53
C ARG A 178 42.20 4.52 38.67
N LEU A 179 41.15 3.74 38.90
CA LEU A 179 39.87 3.88 38.21
C LEU A 179 39.18 5.18 38.61
N MET A 180 39.09 5.48 39.92
CA MET A 180 38.55 6.75 40.41
C MET A 180 39.36 7.94 39.91
N LYS A 181 40.70 7.85 39.87
CA LYS A 181 41.55 8.93 39.32
C LYS A 181 41.36 9.11 37.81
N ARG A 182 41.09 8.05 37.05
CA ARG A 182 40.77 8.11 35.61
C ARG A 182 39.35 8.61 35.35
N VAL A 183 38.38 8.21 36.16
CA VAL A 183 37.00 8.71 36.10
C VAL A 183 36.99 10.19 36.44
N ARG A 184 37.68 10.63 37.50
CA ARG A 184 37.80 12.05 37.86
C ARG A 184 38.50 12.87 36.77
N LYS A 185 39.55 12.33 36.13
CA LYS A 185 40.20 12.97 34.98
C LYS A 185 39.31 13.00 33.73
N GLY A 186 38.53 11.95 33.49
CA GLY A 186 37.59 11.87 32.37
C GLY A 186 36.42 12.83 32.53
N VAL A 187 35.82 12.87 33.73
CA VAL A 187 34.77 13.82 34.11
C VAL A 187 35.32 15.24 34.02
N SER A 188 36.51 15.52 34.56
CA SER A 188 37.19 16.82 34.43
C SER A 188 37.46 17.23 32.98
N LEU A 189 37.82 16.30 32.08
CA LEU A 189 38.07 16.61 30.67
C LEU A 189 36.77 16.88 29.90
N VAL A 190 35.70 16.16 30.23
CA VAL A 190 34.37 16.38 29.64
C VAL A 190 33.78 17.68 30.16
N THR A 191 33.82 17.92 31.47
CA THR A 191 33.32 19.17 32.08
C THR A 191 34.16 20.38 31.67
N SER A 192 35.49 20.27 31.51
CA SER A 192 36.30 21.39 31.00
C SER A 192 36.06 21.69 29.52
N LYS A 193 35.83 20.69 28.65
CA LYS A 193 35.44 20.95 27.26
C LYS A 193 34.05 21.57 27.15
N PHE A 194 33.08 21.10 27.96
CA PHE A 194 31.76 21.72 28.04
C PHE A 194 31.83 23.11 28.68
N ALA A 195 32.61 23.32 29.74
CA ALA A 195 32.77 24.60 30.40
C ALA A 195 33.56 25.63 29.58
N THR A 196 34.51 25.20 28.73
CA THR A 196 35.21 26.11 27.80
C THR A 196 34.29 26.55 26.68
N LYS A 197 33.42 25.64 26.19
CA LYS A 197 32.39 25.97 25.20
C LYS A 197 31.27 26.81 25.82
N ALA A 198 30.88 26.54 27.07
CA ALA A 198 29.89 27.32 27.82
C ALA A 198 30.42 28.70 28.23
N ARG A 199 31.71 28.83 28.61
CA ARG A 199 32.35 30.13 28.90
C ARG A 199 32.46 31.02 27.66
N SER A 200 32.68 30.46 26.47
CA SER A 200 32.60 31.25 25.23
C SER A 200 31.17 31.70 24.89
N PHE A 201 30.16 31.16 25.55
CA PHE A 201 28.74 31.55 25.40
C PHE A 201 28.24 32.38 26.60
N GLN A 202 29.03 32.61 27.65
CA GLN A 202 28.55 33.20 28.90
C GLN A 202 28.68 34.73 28.98
N GLU A 203 29.36 35.37 28.02
CA GLU A 203 29.55 36.83 28.01
C GLU A 203 28.51 37.59 27.16
N ASP A 204 27.59 36.90 26.50
CA ASP A 204 26.55 37.53 25.69
C ASP A 204 25.16 37.07 26.17
N ASP A 205 24.52 37.89 27.01
CA ASP A 205 23.10 37.74 27.44
C ASP A 205 22.10 37.74 26.27
N SER A 206 22.59 37.79 25.03
CA SER A 206 21.84 37.85 23.77
C SER A 206 21.64 36.50 23.08
N ILE A 207 22.19 35.39 23.59
CA ILE A 207 22.03 34.07 22.96
C ILE A 207 20.61 33.54 23.21
N GLN A 208 19.74 33.73 22.22
CA GLN A 208 18.42 33.09 22.18
C GLN A 208 18.56 31.64 21.70
N TYR A 209 17.96 30.72 22.44
CA TYR A 209 17.98 29.27 22.15
C TYR A 209 16.86 28.85 21.18
N ASN A 210 15.96 29.78 20.82
CA ASN A 210 14.86 29.61 19.88
C ASN A 210 14.89 30.66 18.77
N ALA A 211 14.16 30.37 17.70
CA ALA A 211 13.94 31.26 16.56
C ALA A 211 12.80 32.29 16.80
N GLY A 212 12.29 32.40 18.02
CA GLY A 212 11.15 33.23 18.39
C GLY A 212 9.93 32.42 18.86
N GLU A 213 8.78 33.08 18.94
CA GLU A 213 7.53 32.47 19.38
C GLU A 213 6.38 32.76 18.40
N ILE A 214 5.51 31.77 18.20
CA ILE A 214 4.31 31.87 17.37
C ILE A 214 3.07 31.51 18.18
N ARG A 215 2.07 32.37 18.17
CA ARG A 215 0.76 32.10 18.74
C ARG A 215 -0.12 31.43 17.71
N LEU A 216 -0.57 30.23 18.04
CA LEU A 216 -1.48 29.46 17.18
C LEU A 216 -2.83 29.32 17.86
N ARG A 217 -3.88 29.55 17.08
CA ARG A 217 -5.26 29.24 17.43
C ARG A 217 -5.82 28.19 16.48
N MET A 218 -6.05 26.99 17.00
CA MET A 218 -6.43 25.80 16.24
C MET A 218 -7.55 25.02 16.94
N LYS A 219 -8.38 24.32 16.16
CA LYS A 219 -9.44 23.45 16.64
C LYS A 219 -9.51 22.21 15.76
N LEU A 220 -9.43 21.03 16.35
CA LEU A 220 -9.61 19.76 15.65
C LEU A 220 -11.10 19.39 15.64
N VAL A 221 -11.68 19.21 14.46
CA VAL A 221 -13.11 18.92 14.27
C VAL A 221 -13.27 17.56 13.61
N ARG A 222 -14.19 16.74 14.11
CA ARG A 222 -14.50 15.45 13.47
C ARG A 222 -15.46 15.67 12.32
N THR A 223 -15.04 15.31 11.11
CA THR A 223 -15.88 15.38 9.91
C THR A 223 -16.60 14.07 9.60
N VAL A 224 -16.11 12.95 10.15
CA VAL A 224 -16.59 11.58 9.86
C VAL A 224 -17.36 11.00 11.04
N PRO A 225 -18.45 10.22 10.82
CA PRO A 225 -19.19 9.57 11.90
C PRO A 225 -18.35 8.57 12.71
N GLU A 226 -18.70 8.43 13.99
CA GLU A 226 -18.04 7.53 14.94
C GLU A 226 -18.11 6.08 14.44
N GLY A 227 -16.95 5.45 14.25
CA GLY A 227 -16.82 4.06 13.77
C GLY A 227 -15.74 3.85 12.70
N ILE A 228 -15.30 4.92 12.05
CA ILE A 228 -14.20 4.88 11.06
C ILE A 228 -12.83 5.13 11.72
N ASP A 229 -12.79 5.46 13.01
CA ASP A 229 -11.56 5.67 13.79
C ASP A 229 -10.56 4.50 13.70
N ALA A 230 -11.05 3.26 13.54
CA ALA A 230 -10.20 2.09 13.35
C ALA A 230 -9.42 2.14 12.03
N PHE A 231 -10.01 2.72 10.98
CA PHE A 231 -9.34 2.93 9.70
C PHE A 231 -8.30 4.04 9.80
N ALA A 232 -8.64 5.18 10.43
CA ALA A 232 -7.69 6.27 10.66
C ALA A 232 -6.47 5.82 11.48
N ARG A 233 -6.67 4.96 12.49
CA ARG A 233 -5.56 4.36 13.27
C ARG A 233 -4.75 3.32 12.51
N ALA A 234 -5.34 2.68 11.49
CA ALA A 234 -4.64 1.72 10.65
C ALA A 234 -3.74 2.41 9.62
N LEU A 235 -4.03 3.67 9.30
CA LEU A 235 -3.18 4.50 8.47
C LEU A 235 -2.03 5.03 9.33
N SER A 236 -0.88 4.37 9.27
CA SER A 236 0.35 4.97 9.76
C SER A 236 0.71 6.14 8.84
N PRO A 237 0.88 7.36 9.37
CA PRO A 237 1.38 8.46 8.57
C PRO A 237 2.76 8.10 8.07
N SER A 238 3.05 8.68 6.93
CA SER A 238 4.10 8.23 6.06
C SER A 238 5.32 9.10 6.35
N TYR A 239 6.39 8.51 6.86
CA TYR A 239 7.48 9.25 7.47
C TYR A 239 8.57 9.56 6.44
N PHE A 240 8.83 10.85 6.18
CA PHE A 240 9.94 11.27 5.34
C PHE A 240 11.24 11.30 6.16
N THR A 241 12.23 10.49 5.76
CA THR A 241 13.60 10.58 6.27
C THR A 241 14.34 11.62 5.44
N TYR A 242 14.63 12.77 6.03
CA TYR A 242 15.46 13.78 5.36
C TYR A 242 16.92 13.61 5.76
N ASP A 243 17.72 13.08 4.83
CA ASP A 243 19.17 12.91 5.00
C ASP A 243 19.93 14.25 5.02
N THR A 244 19.35 15.31 4.44
CA THR A 244 19.87 16.69 4.46
C THR A 244 18.73 17.72 4.41
N PHE A 245 19.04 18.99 4.73
CA PHE A 245 18.12 20.13 4.67
C PHE A 245 17.22 20.09 3.43
N VAL A 246 15.91 20.04 3.62
CA VAL A 246 14.93 19.94 2.54
C VAL A 246 14.84 21.28 1.82
N GLN A 247 15.53 21.39 0.69
CA GLN A 247 15.21 22.43 -0.29
C GLN A 247 13.96 21.96 -1.04
N GLU A 248 12.91 22.78 -1.07
CA GLU A 248 11.65 22.44 -1.76
C GLU A 248 11.85 22.09 -3.24
N GLU A 249 12.92 22.59 -3.85
CA GLU A 249 13.33 22.27 -5.22
C GLU A 249 13.70 20.79 -5.42
N ASN A 250 14.01 20.07 -4.32
CA ASN A 250 14.37 18.65 -4.33
C ASN A 250 13.21 17.71 -3.98
N LEU A 251 11.98 18.23 -3.76
CA LEU A 251 10.83 17.36 -3.62
C LEU A 251 10.61 16.61 -4.95
N PRO A 252 10.39 15.28 -4.92
CA PRO A 252 10.15 14.52 -6.14
C PRO A 252 8.97 15.15 -6.87
N GLN A 253 9.19 15.51 -8.13
CA GLN A 253 8.11 16.05 -8.94
C GLN A 253 7.05 14.96 -9.06
N LEU A 254 5.78 15.34 -8.83
CA LEU A 254 4.66 14.42 -8.97
C LEU A 254 4.72 13.71 -10.33
N ASP A 255 5.03 12.42 -10.30
CA ASP A 255 4.99 11.55 -11.46
C ASP A 255 3.71 10.72 -11.41
N LEU A 256 2.67 11.28 -12.05
CA LEU A 256 1.36 10.64 -12.11
C LEU A 256 1.40 9.31 -12.88
N GLN A 257 2.38 9.14 -13.78
CA GLN A 257 2.56 7.89 -14.51
C GLN A 257 3.12 6.82 -13.59
N GLU A 258 4.16 7.14 -12.81
CA GLU A 258 4.75 6.22 -11.83
C GLU A 258 3.72 5.77 -10.80
N LEU A 259 2.95 6.70 -10.22
CA LEU A 259 1.87 6.40 -9.28
C LEU A 259 0.82 5.42 -9.88
N LEU A 260 0.41 5.64 -11.13
CA LEU A 260 -0.53 4.76 -11.82
C LEU A 260 0.08 3.38 -12.05
N ASP A 261 1.35 3.34 -12.45
CA ASP A 261 2.09 2.12 -12.72
C ASP A 261 2.28 1.27 -11.46
N ASP A 262 2.53 1.90 -10.33
CA ASP A 262 2.68 1.24 -9.03
C ASP A 262 1.35 0.74 -8.49
N ALA A 263 0.28 1.53 -8.62
CA ALA A 263 -1.07 1.08 -8.30
C ALA A 263 -1.48 -0.14 -9.16
N MET A 264 -1.11 -0.13 -10.44
CA MET A 264 -1.36 -1.25 -11.34
C MET A 264 -0.53 -2.49 -10.98
N ASP A 265 0.72 -2.33 -10.58
CA ASP A 265 1.55 -3.46 -10.14
C ASP A 265 1.06 -4.08 -8.83
N ILE A 266 0.66 -3.26 -7.86
CA ILE A 266 0.00 -3.71 -6.64
C ILE A 266 -1.27 -4.48 -7.01
N LYS A 267 -2.10 -3.93 -7.91
CA LYS A 267 -3.32 -4.59 -8.35
C LYS A 267 -3.01 -5.96 -8.97
N LEU A 268 -2.12 -6.03 -9.96
CA LEU A 268 -1.79 -7.26 -10.66
C LEU A 268 -1.19 -8.30 -9.70
N THR A 269 -0.30 -7.89 -8.81
CA THR A 269 0.34 -8.81 -7.86
C THR A 269 -0.63 -9.29 -6.78
N LEU A 270 -1.39 -8.38 -6.17
CA LEU A 270 -2.31 -8.76 -5.10
C LEU A 270 -3.52 -9.52 -5.63
N PHE A 271 -4.17 -9.00 -6.68
CA PHE A 271 -5.37 -9.62 -7.22
C PHE A 271 -5.05 -10.86 -8.05
N ASP A 272 -4.15 -10.76 -9.02
CA ASP A 272 -3.93 -11.88 -9.97
C ASP A 272 -3.08 -12.99 -9.36
N ASP A 273 -1.98 -12.65 -8.68
CA ASP A 273 -1.06 -13.67 -8.14
C ASP A 273 -1.50 -14.27 -6.81
N ILE A 274 -2.23 -13.51 -5.97
CA ILE A 274 -2.59 -13.98 -4.62
C ILE A 274 -4.09 -14.27 -4.54
N ILE A 275 -4.95 -13.27 -4.68
CA ILE A 275 -6.39 -13.42 -4.41
C ILE A 275 -7.04 -14.37 -5.41
N PHE A 276 -6.85 -14.16 -6.71
CA PHE A 276 -7.40 -15.04 -7.75
C PHE A 276 -6.78 -16.42 -7.71
N ALA A 277 -5.49 -16.55 -7.36
CA ALA A 277 -4.86 -17.86 -7.18
C ALA A 277 -5.47 -18.66 -6.02
N VAL A 278 -5.74 -18.02 -4.87
CA VAL A 278 -6.42 -18.66 -3.73
C VAL A 278 -7.86 -19.00 -4.09
N MET A 279 -8.58 -18.12 -4.78
CA MET A 279 -9.94 -18.39 -5.22
C MET A 279 -10.00 -19.54 -6.24
N ALA A 280 -9.07 -19.59 -7.19
CA ALA A 280 -8.93 -20.69 -8.15
C ALA A 280 -8.65 -22.02 -7.42
N PHE A 281 -7.76 -22.02 -6.43
CA PHE A 281 -7.47 -23.19 -5.60
C PHE A 281 -8.71 -23.70 -4.87
N CYS A 282 -9.42 -22.80 -4.18
CA CYS A 282 -10.67 -23.13 -3.50
C CYS A 282 -11.70 -23.67 -4.50
N TYR A 283 -11.84 -23.01 -5.65
CA TYR A 283 -12.77 -23.42 -6.69
C TYR A 283 -12.44 -24.80 -7.25
N TYR A 284 -11.16 -25.10 -7.49
CA TYR A 284 -10.68 -26.41 -7.95
C TYR A 284 -11.10 -27.53 -6.97
N ILE A 285 -10.90 -27.31 -5.67
CA ILE A 285 -11.26 -28.27 -4.61
C ILE A 285 -12.79 -28.42 -4.51
N PHE A 286 -13.56 -27.33 -4.48
CA PHE A 286 -15.01 -27.40 -4.34
C PHE A 286 -15.74 -27.87 -5.61
N ALA A 287 -15.13 -27.70 -6.79
CA ALA A 287 -15.66 -28.19 -8.06
C ALA A 287 -15.42 -29.69 -8.28
N TRP A 288 -14.79 -30.39 -7.33
CA TRP A 288 -14.45 -31.82 -7.41
C TRP A 288 -13.56 -32.18 -8.60
N ARG A 289 -12.63 -31.30 -8.98
CA ARG A 289 -11.70 -31.55 -10.08
C ARG A 289 -10.79 -32.73 -9.79
N SER A 290 -10.24 -32.77 -8.58
CA SER A 290 -9.56 -33.94 -8.03
C SER A 290 -10.47 -34.61 -7.01
N PHE A 291 -11.12 -35.70 -7.41
CA PHE A 291 -12.02 -36.45 -6.54
C PHE A 291 -11.34 -36.88 -5.23
N LEU A 292 -10.04 -37.22 -5.30
CA LEU A 292 -9.26 -37.62 -4.14
C LEU A 292 -9.03 -36.45 -3.17
N LEU A 293 -8.58 -35.29 -3.63
CA LEU A 293 -8.32 -34.14 -2.75
C LEU A 293 -9.61 -33.59 -2.12
N SER A 294 -10.66 -33.45 -2.92
CA SER A 294 -11.99 -33.02 -2.48
C SER A 294 -12.62 -34.03 -1.53
N GLY A 295 -12.51 -35.33 -1.83
CA GLY A 295 -12.99 -36.41 -0.98
C GLY A 295 -12.25 -36.48 0.35
N LEU A 296 -10.93 -36.29 0.36
CA LEU A 296 -10.14 -36.22 1.59
C LEU A 296 -10.52 -34.99 2.43
N LEU A 297 -10.72 -33.81 1.82
CA LEU A 297 -11.18 -32.62 2.56
C LEU A 297 -12.58 -32.85 3.16
N LEU A 298 -13.49 -33.44 2.39
CA LEU A 298 -14.82 -33.81 2.89
C LEU A 298 -14.70 -34.80 4.06
N SER A 299 -13.85 -35.82 3.93
CA SER A 299 -13.62 -36.79 5.00
C SER A 299 -13.06 -36.15 6.26
N ALA A 300 -12.13 -35.18 6.13
CA ALA A 300 -11.61 -34.39 7.24
C ALA A 300 -12.72 -33.56 7.91
N GLY A 301 -13.62 -32.95 7.12
CA GLY A 301 -14.81 -32.27 7.63
C GLY A 301 -15.77 -33.21 8.38
N LEU A 302 -16.02 -34.42 7.85
CA LEU A 302 -16.84 -35.41 8.56
C LEU A 302 -16.19 -35.87 9.86
N CYS A 303 -14.86 -36.02 9.88
CA CYS A 303 -14.10 -36.30 11.10
C CYS A 303 -14.24 -35.17 12.13
N CYS A 304 -14.12 -33.90 11.71
CA CYS A 304 -14.36 -32.72 12.56
C CYS A 304 -15.77 -32.68 13.17
N ALA A 305 -16.79 -33.12 12.43
CA ALA A 305 -18.16 -33.19 12.94
C ALA A 305 -18.36 -34.31 13.98
N LYS A 306 -17.59 -35.40 13.88
CA LYS A 306 -17.66 -36.54 14.82
C LYS A 306 -16.83 -36.28 16.09
N ASN A 307 -15.62 -35.75 15.93
CA ASN A 307 -14.69 -35.48 17.03
C ASN A 307 -13.72 -34.36 16.62
N ALA A 308 -13.61 -33.31 17.44
CA ALA A 308 -12.81 -32.13 17.12
C ALA A 308 -11.31 -32.41 17.00
N VAL A 309 -10.77 -33.33 17.82
CA VAL A 309 -9.35 -33.73 17.80
C VAL A 309 -9.04 -34.52 16.55
N LEU A 310 -9.86 -35.51 16.21
CA LEU A 310 -9.72 -36.29 14.98
C LEU A 310 -9.84 -35.41 13.73
N GLY A 311 -10.78 -34.47 13.75
CA GLY A 311 -10.92 -33.49 12.68
C GLY A 311 -9.71 -32.59 12.51
N THR A 312 -9.17 -32.07 13.61
CA THR A 312 -7.94 -31.27 13.60
C THR A 312 -6.76 -32.08 13.05
N ALA A 313 -6.65 -33.36 13.42
CA ALA A 313 -5.64 -34.25 12.87
C ALA A 313 -5.81 -34.43 11.35
N ALA A 314 -7.03 -34.74 10.89
CA ALA A 314 -7.34 -34.96 9.48
C ALA A 314 -7.11 -33.70 8.63
N LEU A 315 -7.49 -32.51 9.11
CA LEU A 315 -7.24 -31.24 8.42
C LEU A 315 -5.76 -30.91 8.31
N ASN A 316 -4.97 -31.15 9.36
CA ASN A 316 -3.51 -30.95 9.29
C ASN A 316 -2.87 -31.93 8.30
N LEU A 317 -3.21 -33.21 8.35
CA LEU A 317 -2.70 -34.20 7.40
C LEU A 317 -3.10 -33.88 5.95
N TRP A 318 -4.34 -33.45 5.73
CA TRP A 318 -4.80 -32.99 4.41
C TRP A 318 -4.03 -31.76 3.94
N THR A 319 -3.81 -30.78 4.82
CA THR A 319 -3.03 -29.57 4.49
C THR A 319 -1.59 -29.93 4.15
N GLY A 320 -0.95 -30.83 4.92
CA GLY A 320 0.39 -31.33 4.63
C GLY A 320 0.46 -32.03 3.27
N LEU A 321 -0.53 -32.85 2.94
CA LEU A 321 -0.63 -33.52 1.63
C LEU A 321 -0.78 -32.51 0.49
N VAL A 322 -1.66 -31.51 0.63
CA VAL A 322 -1.84 -30.44 -0.37
C VAL A 322 -0.52 -29.71 -0.59
N LEU A 323 0.19 -29.33 0.47
CA LEU A 323 1.48 -28.66 0.36
C LEU A 323 2.49 -29.49 -0.43
N VAL A 324 2.57 -30.81 -0.17
CA VAL A 324 3.43 -31.73 -0.93
C VAL A 324 3.02 -31.83 -2.40
N ILE A 325 1.72 -31.88 -2.70
CA ILE A 325 1.23 -31.89 -4.09
C ILE A 325 1.58 -30.59 -4.81
N MET A 326 1.50 -29.45 -4.11
CA MET A 326 1.91 -28.13 -4.62
C MET A 326 3.41 -28.01 -4.93
N ALA A 327 4.24 -28.98 -4.53
CA ALA A 327 5.64 -29.05 -4.97
C ALA A 327 5.74 -29.34 -6.47
N ASN A 328 4.79 -30.07 -7.04
CA ASN A 328 4.74 -30.33 -8.48
C ASN A 328 4.19 -29.10 -9.21
N LYS A 329 5.00 -28.51 -10.10
CA LYS A 329 4.64 -27.31 -10.87
C LYS A 329 3.36 -27.48 -11.68
N THR A 330 3.16 -28.62 -12.34
CA THR A 330 1.99 -28.87 -13.18
C THR A 330 0.71 -28.87 -12.36
N TRP A 331 0.67 -29.63 -11.26
CA TRP A 331 -0.48 -29.69 -10.36
C TRP A 331 -0.76 -28.35 -9.69
N ARG A 332 0.31 -27.64 -9.29
CA ARG A 332 0.18 -26.30 -8.72
C ARG A 332 -0.48 -25.35 -9.72
N ASP A 333 0.04 -25.28 -10.94
CA ASP A 333 -0.47 -24.36 -11.94
C ASP A 333 -1.92 -24.71 -12.33
N GLU A 334 -2.29 -26.00 -12.43
CA GLU A 334 -3.68 -26.42 -12.64
C GLU A 334 -4.63 -26.03 -11.49
N MET A 335 -4.16 -26.09 -10.25
CA MET A 335 -4.98 -25.79 -9.08
C MET A 335 -5.12 -24.28 -8.82
N THR A 336 -4.09 -23.49 -9.12
CA THR A 336 -4.07 -22.06 -8.81
C THR A 336 -4.40 -21.16 -10.00
N THR A 337 -4.60 -21.72 -11.19
CA THR A 337 -4.82 -20.93 -12.40
C THR A 337 -6.20 -21.19 -12.99
N ASN A 338 -7.00 -20.15 -13.16
CA ASN A 338 -8.31 -20.17 -13.80
C ASN A 338 -8.43 -19.05 -14.84
N GLY A 339 -9.63 -18.80 -15.39
CA GLY A 339 -9.83 -17.78 -16.41
C GLY A 339 -9.45 -16.36 -15.98
N LEU A 340 -9.52 -16.07 -14.67
CA LEU A 340 -9.29 -14.74 -14.11
C LEU A 340 -7.82 -14.40 -13.92
N ASN A 341 -6.93 -15.39 -13.78
CA ASN A 341 -5.49 -15.14 -13.54
C ASN A 341 -4.55 -15.91 -14.47
N ALA A 342 -5.06 -16.71 -15.39
CA ALA A 342 -4.22 -17.37 -16.39
C ALA A 342 -3.36 -16.36 -17.17
N PRO A 343 -2.09 -16.68 -17.46
CA PRO A 343 -1.26 -15.84 -18.30
C PRO A 343 -1.88 -15.73 -19.70
N LEU A 344 -1.83 -14.56 -20.33
CA LEU A 344 -2.31 -14.39 -21.70
C LEU A 344 -1.29 -14.89 -22.72
N ASP A 345 -1.00 -16.18 -22.66
CA ASP A 345 -0.13 -16.90 -23.58
C ASP A 345 -0.76 -18.25 -23.98
N GLN A 346 -0.05 -19.02 -24.82
CA GLN A 346 -0.48 -20.37 -25.22
C GLN A 346 -0.72 -21.28 -24.01
N ARG A 347 0.13 -21.16 -22.99
CA ARG A 347 0.08 -22.01 -21.80
C ARG A 347 -1.16 -21.69 -20.95
N GLY A 348 -1.50 -20.43 -20.78
CA GLY A 348 -2.70 -20.01 -20.06
C GLY A 348 -3.97 -20.40 -20.81
N LEU A 349 -3.97 -20.31 -22.14
CA LEU A 349 -5.08 -20.80 -22.95
C LEU A 349 -5.29 -22.31 -22.76
N GLU A 350 -4.22 -23.11 -22.79
CA GLU A 350 -4.27 -24.56 -22.52
C GLU A 350 -4.77 -24.86 -21.11
N LEU A 351 -4.27 -24.14 -20.09
CA LEU A 351 -4.71 -24.29 -18.72
C LEU A 351 -6.21 -24.00 -18.59
N VAL A 352 -6.70 -22.89 -19.15
CA VAL A 352 -8.12 -22.52 -19.11
C VAL A 352 -8.99 -23.50 -19.90
N ALA A 353 -8.52 -23.98 -21.04
CA ALA A 353 -9.22 -25.01 -21.82
C ALA A 353 -9.32 -26.34 -21.07
N ALA A 354 -8.29 -26.72 -20.28
CA ALA A 354 -8.32 -27.89 -19.42
C ALA A 354 -9.41 -27.80 -18.32
N TRP A 355 -9.86 -26.59 -17.95
CA TRP A 355 -11.04 -26.44 -17.10
C TRP A 355 -12.31 -26.91 -17.84
N ASN A 356 -12.39 -26.92 -19.16
CA ASN A 356 -13.58 -27.38 -19.88
C ASN A 356 -14.87 -26.73 -19.32
N GLU A 357 -14.80 -25.43 -19.02
CA GLU A 357 -15.88 -24.66 -18.45
C GLU A 357 -15.97 -23.33 -19.19
N THR A 358 -17.12 -23.09 -19.83
CA THR A 358 -17.35 -21.93 -20.68
C THR A 358 -17.19 -20.60 -19.92
N SER A 359 -17.51 -20.56 -18.62
CA SER A 359 -17.35 -19.34 -17.82
C SER A 359 -15.89 -18.95 -17.62
N GLU A 360 -14.99 -19.93 -17.45
CA GLU A 360 -13.56 -19.68 -17.28
C GLU A 360 -12.93 -19.23 -18.59
N MET A 361 -13.27 -19.89 -19.71
CA MET A 361 -12.84 -19.44 -21.05
C MET A 361 -13.35 -18.03 -21.35
N HIS A 362 -14.61 -17.75 -21.05
CA HIS A 362 -15.17 -16.40 -21.22
C HIS A 362 -14.41 -15.36 -20.39
N ALA A 363 -14.11 -15.63 -19.11
CA ALA A 363 -13.33 -14.72 -18.27
C ALA A 363 -11.92 -14.47 -18.84
N PHE A 364 -11.29 -15.50 -19.38
CA PHE A 364 -10.00 -15.39 -20.07
C PHE A 364 -10.08 -14.50 -21.32
N LEU A 365 -11.10 -14.70 -22.16
CA LEU A 365 -11.31 -13.87 -23.36
C LEU A 365 -11.61 -12.41 -23.01
N VAL A 366 -12.37 -12.15 -21.94
CA VAL A 366 -12.62 -10.78 -21.47
C VAL A 366 -11.30 -10.08 -21.12
N ARG A 367 -10.40 -10.77 -20.39
CA ARG A 367 -9.07 -10.24 -20.08
C ARG A 367 -8.23 -10.03 -21.33
N LEU A 368 -8.28 -10.95 -22.30
CA LEU A 368 -7.61 -10.82 -23.58
C LEU A 368 -8.07 -9.60 -24.38
N VAL A 369 -9.36 -9.28 -24.35
CA VAL A 369 -9.89 -8.05 -24.98
C VAL A 369 -9.41 -6.81 -24.22
N GLN A 370 -9.52 -6.83 -22.89
CA GLN A 370 -9.16 -5.70 -22.03
C GLN A 370 -7.66 -5.36 -22.09
N SER A 371 -6.78 -6.37 -22.16
CA SER A 371 -5.33 -6.16 -22.23
C SER A 371 -4.89 -5.46 -23.51
N ARG A 372 -5.69 -5.59 -24.58
CA ARG A 372 -5.51 -4.89 -25.86
C ARG A 372 -6.33 -3.60 -25.97
N ASN A 373 -6.84 -3.09 -24.84
CA ASN A 373 -7.71 -1.91 -24.78
C ASN A 373 -8.98 -2.03 -25.66
N GLY A 374 -9.41 -3.26 -25.96
CA GLY A 374 -10.62 -3.51 -26.74
C GLY A 374 -11.90 -3.30 -25.93
N GLN A 375 -13.01 -3.11 -26.63
CA GLN A 375 -14.36 -3.00 -26.07
C GLN A 375 -15.21 -4.16 -26.57
N ILE A 376 -15.98 -4.76 -25.65
CA ILE A 376 -16.91 -5.86 -25.97
C ILE A 376 -18.27 -5.23 -26.26
N VAL A 377 -18.73 -5.33 -27.51
CA VAL A 377 -20.03 -4.79 -27.95
C VAL A 377 -21.18 -5.69 -27.47
N SER A 378 -20.99 -7.01 -27.53
CA SER A 378 -21.98 -8.01 -27.09
C SER A 378 -21.36 -9.09 -26.22
N MET A 379 -21.73 -9.07 -24.93
CA MET A 379 -21.25 -10.05 -23.95
C MET A 379 -21.80 -11.46 -24.22
N GLN A 380 -23.01 -11.55 -24.74
CA GLN A 380 -23.66 -12.84 -25.01
C GLN A 380 -22.96 -13.60 -26.15
N ASP A 381 -22.59 -12.89 -27.21
CA ASP A 381 -21.88 -13.50 -28.35
C ASP A 381 -20.47 -13.95 -27.95
N LEU A 382 -19.80 -13.21 -27.06
CA LEU A 382 -18.53 -13.64 -26.48
C LEU A 382 -18.67 -14.93 -25.65
N VAL A 383 -19.76 -15.10 -24.89
CA VAL A 383 -20.06 -16.34 -24.17
C VAL A 383 -20.30 -17.50 -25.14
N HIS A 384 -21.02 -17.28 -26.23
CA HIS A 384 -21.22 -18.30 -27.27
C HIS A 384 -19.90 -18.71 -27.93
N PHE A 385 -19.05 -17.74 -28.24
CA PHE A 385 -17.73 -17.98 -28.80
C PHE A 385 -16.80 -18.72 -27.83
N ALA A 386 -16.79 -18.33 -26.54
CA ALA A 386 -16.10 -19.08 -25.49
C ALA A 386 -16.60 -20.53 -25.43
N GLY A 387 -17.92 -20.73 -25.58
CA GLY A 387 -18.56 -22.03 -25.68
C GLY A 387 -17.96 -22.87 -26.80
N THR A 388 -17.82 -22.31 -28.00
CA THR A 388 -17.27 -23.01 -29.17
C THR A 388 -15.81 -23.42 -29.01
N ILE A 389 -14.99 -22.62 -28.31
CA ILE A 389 -13.58 -22.97 -28.03
C ILE A 389 -13.49 -24.10 -27.00
N THR A 390 -14.40 -24.13 -26.02
CA THR A 390 -14.43 -25.16 -24.98
C THR A 390 -15.04 -26.50 -25.43
N VAL A 391 -15.45 -26.66 -26.69
CA VAL A 391 -16.04 -27.91 -27.20
C VAL A 391 -14.96 -28.99 -27.32
N GLY A 392 -14.77 -29.80 -26.28
CA GLY A 392 -13.81 -30.89 -26.28
C GLY A 392 -13.50 -31.39 -24.88
N ARG A 393 -12.72 -32.46 -24.73
CA ARG A 393 -12.25 -32.95 -23.42
C ARG A 393 -11.16 -32.04 -22.79
N GLY A 394 -11.18 -30.74 -23.10
CA GLY A 394 -10.11 -29.80 -22.77
C GLY A 394 -8.93 -29.83 -23.76
N GLU A 395 -9.07 -30.53 -24.88
CA GLU A 395 -8.11 -30.46 -25.99
C GLU A 395 -8.41 -29.23 -26.85
N LEU A 396 -7.37 -28.48 -27.19
CA LEU A 396 -7.46 -27.20 -27.86
C LEU A 396 -7.03 -27.37 -29.33
N GLU A 397 -7.92 -27.10 -30.27
CA GLU A 397 -7.61 -27.19 -31.71
C GLU A 397 -6.99 -25.90 -32.28
N ILE A 398 -7.13 -24.78 -31.56
CA ILE A 398 -6.77 -23.44 -32.03
C ILE A 398 -5.59 -22.94 -31.20
N THR A 399 -4.52 -22.47 -31.84
CA THR A 399 -3.40 -21.84 -31.15
C THR A 399 -3.77 -20.45 -30.61
N PHE A 400 -3.07 -19.96 -29.59
CA PHE A 400 -3.32 -18.64 -29.01
C PHE A 400 -3.14 -17.51 -30.03
N LYS A 401 -2.22 -17.67 -30.99
CA LYS A 401 -2.04 -16.73 -32.10
C LYS A 401 -3.26 -16.71 -33.02
N GLU A 402 -3.78 -17.88 -33.38
CA GLU A 402 -5.01 -18.00 -34.18
C GLU A 402 -6.22 -17.45 -33.41
N LEU A 403 -6.31 -17.69 -32.09
CA LEU A 403 -7.35 -17.12 -31.26
C LEU A 403 -7.30 -15.59 -31.27
N LYS A 404 -6.11 -14.99 -31.09
CA LYS A 404 -5.91 -13.53 -31.17
C LYS A 404 -6.35 -12.97 -32.52
N SER A 405 -5.98 -13.63 -33.62
CA SER A 405 -6.40 -13.23 -34.97
C SER A 405 -7.91 -13.35 -35.14
N ALA A 406 -8.49 -14.49 -34.74
CA ALA A 406 -9.93 -14.72 -34.82
C ALA A 406 -10.70 -13.66 -34.04
N MET A 407 -10.22 -13.27 -32.85
CA MET A 407 -10.86 -12.23 -32.05
C MET A 407 -10.89 -10.86 -32.74
N GLN A 408 -9.85 -10.51 -33.50
CA GLN A 408 -9.80 -9.25 -34.25
C GLN A 408 -10.86 -9.18 -35.36
N ASP A 409 -11.29 -10.32 -35.88
CA ASP A 409 -12.28 -10.41 -36.95
C ASP A 409 -13.73 -10.51 -36.43
N LEU A 410 -13.95 -10.56 -35.11
CA LEU A 410 -15.28 -10.68 -34.51
C LEU A 410 -16.02 -9.34 -34.49
N TRP A 411 -17.20 -9.30 -35.12
CA TRP A 411 -18.04 -8.09 -35.20
C TRP A 411 -18.53 -7.55 -33.84
N PHE A 412 -18.48 -8.36 -32.77
CA PHE A 412 -18.90 -7.98 -31.42
C PHE A 412 -17.74 -7.57 -30.50
N VAL A 413 -16.51 -7.48 -31.02
CA VAL A 413 -15.35 -6.98 -30.30
C VAL A 413 -14.74 -5.85 -31.12
N ASP A 414 -14.64 -4.67 -30.52
CA ASP A 414 -14.00 -3.51 -31.15
C ASP A 414 -12.62 -3.33 -30.54
N PHE A 415 -11.58 -3.56 -31.33
CA PHE A 415 -10.22 -3.23 -30.93
C PHE A 415 -9.90 -1.83 -31.46
N PRO A 416 -9.43 -0.90 -30.61
CA PRO A 416 -8.92 0.36 -31.11
C PRO A 416 -7.83 0.05 -32.14
N LYS A 417 -7.88 0.70 -33.31
CA LYS A 417 -6.80 0.64 -34.29
C LYS A 417 -5.51 0.90 -33.54
N GLN A 418 -4.66 -0.12 -33.47
CA GLN A 418 -3.48 -0.13 -32.61
C GLN A 418 -2.77 1.20 -32.81
N THR A 419 -2.81 2.05 -31.79
CA THR A 419 -2.16 3.36 -31.88
C THR A 419 -0.70 3.09 -32.20
N ASP A 420 -0.21 3.69 -33.28
CA ASP A 420 1.15 3.47 -33.76
C ASP A 420 2.10 3.54 -32.57
N LEU A 421 2.68 2.38 -32.21
CA LEU A 421 3.76 2.34 -31.23
C LEU A 421 4.83 3.29 -31.77
N LYS A 422 5.28 4.22 -30.95
CA LYS A 422 6.34 5.16 -31.31
C LYS A 422 7.55 4.86 -30.45
N LYS A 423 8.73 5.20 -30.97
CA LYS A 423 9.94 5.25 -30.14
C LYS A 423 9.69 6.20 -28.96
N GLY A 424 9.95 5.73 -27.75
CA GLY A 424 9.66 6.44 -26.50
C GLY A 424 8.28 6.16 -25.90
N SER A 425 7.42 5.37 -26.56
CA SER A 425 6.15 4.95 -25.94
C SER A 425 6.42 4.09 -24.71
N LEU A 426 5.73 4.40 -23.61
CA LEU A 426 5.70 3.57 -22.41
C LEU A 426 4.80 2.37 -22.68
N VAL A 427 5.33 1.17 -22.44
CA VAL A 427 4.66 -0.09 -22.75
C VAL A 427 4.73 -1.07 -21.58
N ARG A 428 3.78 -2.01 -21.52
CA ARG A 428 3.84 -3.21 -20.69
C ARG A 428 4.07 -4.41 -21.60
N VAL A 429 5.12 -5.15 -21.33
CA VAL A 429 5.44 -6.40 -22.02
C VAL A 429 4.79 -7.54 -21.24
N GLN A 430 3.99 -8.36 -21.94
CA GLN A 430 3.26 -9.49 -21.35
C GLN A 430 2.45 -9.09 -20.10
N GLU A 431 1.79 -7.93 -20.14
CA GLU A 431 0.98 -7.31 -19.08
C GLU A 431 1.71 -6.89 -17.79
N ARG A 432 2.90 -7.45 -17.51
CA ARG A 432 3.57 -7.32 -16.21
C ARG A 432 4.80 -6.44 -16.23
N GLN A 433 5.62 -6.54 -17.28
CA GLN A 433 6.92 -5.87 -17.29
C GLN A 433 6.77 -4.46 -17.85
N LYS A 434 7.06 -3.45 -17.02
CA LYS A 434 7.19 -2.06 -17.44
C LYS A 434 8.40 -1.94 -18.38
N GLY A 435 8.22 -1.37 -19.57
CA GLY A 435 9.35 -0.88 -20.36
C GLY A 435 9.06 0.31 -21.27
N THR A 436 10.09 0.78 -21.96
CA THR A 436 10.05 1.88 -22.92
C THR A 436 10.50 1.40 -24.30
N VAL A 437 9.77 1.75 -25.35
CA VAL A 437 10.10 1.34 -26.73
C VAL A 437 11.35 2.09 -27.22
N ILE A 438 12.44 1.38 -27.49
CA ILE A 438 13.67 1.97 -28.04
C ILE A 438 13.63 1.98 -29.57
N ALA A 439 13.25 0.85 -30.17
CA ALA A 439 13.26 0.66 -31.61
C ALA A 439 12.11 -0.24 -32.04
N ILE A 440 11.58 0.05 -33.22
CA ILE A 440 10.55 -0.75 -33.87
C ILE A 440 11.20 -1.31 -35.13
N SER A 441 11.33 -2.64 -35.18
CA SER A 441 11.84 -3.34 -36.36
C SER A 441 10.71 -3.52 -37.36
N SER A 442 11.04 -3.63 -38.66
CA SER A 442 10.08 -3.91 -39.73
C SER A 442 9.33 -5.24 -39.56
N ASP A 443 9.92 -6.17 -38.81
CA ASP A 443 9.49 -7.56 -38.75
C ASP A 443 8.49 -7.84 -37.60
N GLU A 444 7.59 -6.90 -37.31
CA GLU A 444 6.62 -6.99 -36.19
C GLU A 444 7.28 -7.23 -34.82
N LYS A 445 8.53 -6.78 -34.68
CA LYS A 445 9.32 -6.90 -33.44
C LYS A 445 9.63 -5.53 -32.88
N VAL A 446 9.53 -5.42 -31.56
CA VAL A 446 9.76 -4.18 -30.83
C VAL A 446 10.87 -4.43 -29.82
N THR A 447 11.91 -3.60 -29.87
CA THR A 447 12.96 -3.59 -28.85
C THR A 447 12.51 -2.69 -27.71
N VAL A 448 12.31 -3.30 -26.54
CA VAL A 448 11.83 -2.63 -25.33
C VAL A 448 12.94 -2.64 -24.29
N GLN A 449 13.17 -1.47 -23.70
CA GLN A 449 13.97 -1.30 -22.50
C GLN A 449 13.10 -1.63 -21.30
N ILE A 450 13.38 -2.71 -20.56
CA ILE A 450 12.61 -3.02 -19.35
C ILE A 450 13.12 -2.16 -18.19
N ASP A 451 12.19 -1.56 -17.46
CA ASP A 451 12.45 -0.82 -16.24
C ASP A 451 12.60 -1.85 -15.11
N VAL A 452 13.82 -2.33 -14.85
CA VAL A 452 14.09 -3.27 -13.74
C VAL A 452 14.52 -2.47 -12.51
N GLU A 453 13.70 -2.45 -11.47
CA GLU A 453 13.94 -1.67 -10.23
C GLU A 453 15.06 -2.25 -9.35
N ASP A 454 15.39 -3.55 -9.48
CA ASP A 454 16.18 -4.29 -8.48
C ASP A 454 17.52 -4.88 -8.99
N GLN A 455 17.98 -4.53 -10.20
CA GLN A 455 19.26 -5.01 -10.72
C GLN A 455 20.17 -3.85 -11.09
N ASP A 456 21.08 -3.53 -10.16
CA ASP A 456 22.26 -2.72 -10.44
C ASP A 456 23.01 -3.34 -11.63
N ASP A 457 23.13 -2.55 -12.70
CA ASP A 457 24.06 -2.66 -13.84
C ASP A 457 23.60 -3.30 -15.17
N ASP A 458 22.47 -4.00 -15.28
CA ASP A 458 22.01 -4.53 -16.58
C ASP A 458 20.61 -4.03 -16.97
N ILE A 459 20.57 -2.96 -17.76
CA ILE A 459 19.36 -2.53 -18.47
C ILE A 459 18.95 -3.69 -19.41
N GLY A 460 17.92 -4.44 -19.01
CA GLY A 460 17.37 -5.53 -19.79
C GLY A 460 16.71 -5.00 -21.08
N MET A 461 17.47 -4.96 -22.18
CA MET A 461 16.89 -4.80 -23.51
C MET A 461 16.37 -6.14 -24.01
N GLY A 462 15.06 -6.21 -24.27
CA GLY A 462 14.42 -7.38 -24.86
C GLY A 462 13.81 -7.07 -26.22
N VAL A 463 13.83 -8.06 -27.13
CA VAL A 463 13.13 -7.97 -28.42
C VAL A 463 11.86 -8.82 -28.30
N TYR A 464 10.70 -8.16 -28.38
CA TYR A 464 9.39 -8.77 -28.20
C TYR A 464 8.59 -8.70 -29.49
N ALA A 465 7.65 -9.63 -29.67
CA ALA A 465 6.66 -9.50 -30.72
C ALA A 465 5.75 -8.30 -30.42
N MET A 466 5.41 -7.50 -31.43
CA MET A 466 4.57 -6.31 -31.29
C MET A 466 3.21 -6.64 -30.65
N GLU A 467 2.74 -7.87 -30.81
CA GLU A 467 1.48 -8.37 -30.27
C GLU A 467 1.49 -8.67 -28.76
N ASP A 468 2.68 -8.75 -28.15
CA ASP A 468 2.90 -8.99 -26.72
C ASP A 468 3.24 -7.69 -25.96
N VAL A 469 3.28 -6.57 -26.68
CA VAL A 469 3.59 -5.24 -26.16
C VAL A 469 2.32 -4.41 -26.18
N THR A 470 1.84 -4.02 -25.00
CA THR A 470 0.65 -3.17 -24.84
C THR A 470 1.08 -1.78 -24.40
N VAL A 471 0.48 -0.74 -24.98
CA VAL A 471 0.75 0.65 -24.57
C VAL A 471 0.27 0.84 -23.14
N ARG A 472 1.09 1.41 -22.26
CA ARG A 472 0.67 1.73 -20.89
C ARG A 472 -0.48 2.71 -20.93
N MET A 473 -1.39 2.58 -19.97
CA MET A 473 -2.36 3.64 -19.72
C MET A 473 -1.57 4.86 -19.28
N ALA A 474 -1.57 5.90 -20.11
CA ALA A 474 -0.97 7.18 -19.78
C ALA A 474 -2.06 8.08 -19.19
N PRO A 475 -1.81 8.77 -18.06
CA PRO A 475 -2.72 9.81 -17.63
C PRO A 475 -2.81 10.87 -18.74
N PRO A 476 -3.98 11.49 -18.94
CA PRO A 476 -4.09 12.57 -19.91
C PRO A 476 -3.06 13.65 -19.56
N PRO A 477 -2.36 14.24 -20.56
CA PRO A 477 -1.36 15.27 -20.31
C PRO A 477 -2.06 16.53 -19.78
N ILE A 478 -2.17 16.63 -18.46
CA ILE A 478 -2.71 17.80 -17.78
C ILE A 478 -1.54 18.77 -17.54
N PRO A 479 -1.55 19.99 -18.12
CA PRO A 479 -0.55 20.99 -17.81
C PRO A 479 -0.45 21.21 -16.30
N LYS A 480 0.76 21.11 -15.72
CA LYS A 480 0.99 21.27 -14.27
C LYS A 480 0.38 22.56 -13.70
N MET A 481 0.32 23.62 -14.51
CA MET A 481 -0.26 24.92 -14.16
C MET A 481 -1.78 24.88 -13.95
N LEU A 482 -2.49 23.88 -14.49
CA LEU A 482 -3.92 23.69 -14.30
C LEU A 482 -4.25 22.83 -13.07
N VAL A 483 -3.27 22.13 -12.50
CA VAL A 483 -3.48 21.30 -11.30
C VAL A 483 -3.39 22.21 -10.07
N PRO A 484 -4.48 22.37 -9.29
CA PRO A 484 -4.45 23.16 -8.06
C PRO A 484 -3.37 22.64 -7.11
N ARG A 485 -2.66 23.53 -6.40
CA ARG A 485 -1.60 23.15 -5.44
C ARG A 485 -2.09 22.15 -4.39
N SER A 486 -3.36 22.25 -3.97
CA SER A 486 -3.99 21.28 -3.06
C SER A 486 -4.04 19.86 -3.64
N MET A 487 -4.33 19.72 -4.94
CA MET A 487 -4.32 18.41 -5.60
C MET A 487 -2.90 17.89 -5.81
N GLN A 488 -1.92 18.76 -6.04
CA GLN A 488 -0.51 18.36 -6.11
C GLN A 488 -0.05 17.79 -4.76
N GLY A 489 -0.40 18.45 -3.65
CA GLY A 489 -0.13 17.95 -2.30
C GLY A 489 -0.77 16.59 -2.05
N LEU A 490 -2.07 16.45 -2.36
CA LEU A 490 -2.79 15.18 -2.19
C LEU A 490 -2.20 14.06 -3.05
N ALA A 491 -1.86 14.35 -4.30
CA ALA A 491 -1.29 13.37 -5.21
C ALA A 491 0.13 12.96 -4.78
N ALA A 492 0.94 13.87 -4.22
CA ALA A 492 2.24 13.53 -3.64
C ALA A 492 2.09 12.65 -2.39
N THR A 493 1.12 12.95 -1.51
CA THR A 493 0.79 12.08 -0.36
C THR A 493 0.34 10.70 -0.84
N LEU A 494 -0.49 10.64 -1.88
CA LEU A 494 -0.96 9.38 -2.45
C LEU A 494 0.19 8.60 -3.10
N GLN A 495 1.08 9.25 -3.84
CA GLN A 495 2.29 8.64 -4.41
C GLN A 495 3.13 8.02 -3.31
N PHE A 496 3.40 8.74 -2.22
CA PHE A 496 4.14 8.15 -1.10
C PHE A 496 3.42 6.94 -0.50
N GLN A 497 2.11 7.04 -0.23
CA GLN A 497 1.35 5.94 0.34
C GLN A 497 1.38 4.71 -0.58
N VAL A 498 1.23 4.91 -1.90
CA VAL A 498 1.30 3.84 -2.88
C VAL A 498 2.70 3.26 -2.95
N ASN A 499 3.77 4.07 -2.93
CA ASN A 499 5.14 3.59 -2.95
C ASN A 499 5.49 2.80 -1.68
N SER A 500 5.12 3.30 -0.50
CA SER A 500 5.31 2.58 0.76
C SER A 500 4.53 1.26 0.79
N VAL A 501 3.26 1.28 0.38
CA VAL A 501 2.47 0.05 0.26
C VAL A 501 3.08 -0.88 -0.77
N ARG A 502 3.56 -0.38 -1.91
CA ARG A 502 4.22 -1.18 -2.95
C ARG A 502 5.43 -1.87 -2.38
N ASP A 503 6.36 -1.16 -1.76
CA ASP A 503 7.63 -1.74 -1.32
C ASP A 503 7.38 -2.82 -0.24
N ASP A 504 6.55 -2.53 0.76
CA ASP A 504 6.22 -3.48 1.83
C ASP A 504 5.39 -4.67 1.33
N LEU A 505 4.31 -4.40 0.58
CA LEU A 505 3.38 -5.41 0.11
C LEU A 505 4.01 -6.28 -0.98
N MET A 506 4.79 -5.70 -1.90
CA MET A 506 5.45 -6.45 -2.96
C MET A 506 6.57 -7.32 -2.39
N ALA A 507 7.33 -6.84 -1.40
CA ALA A 507 8.30 -7.69 -0.70
C ALA A 507 7.60 -8.90 -0.04
N LEU A 508 6.50 -8.67 0.68
CA LEU A 508 5.71 -9.74 1.30
C LEU A 508 5.10 -10.69 0.24
N ALA A 509 4.53 -10.15 -0.82
CA ALA A 509 3.91 -10.91 -1.90
C ALA A 509 4.94 -11.78 -2.63
N ARG A 510 6.12 -11.23 -2.94
CA ARG A 510 7.24 -11.98 -3.54
C ARG A 510 7.70 -13.10 -2.61
N GLN A 511 7.82 -12.85 -1.30
CA GLN A 511 8.16 -13.89 -0.33
C GLN A 511 7.10 -14.99 -0.25
N LEU A 512 5.81 -14.61 -0.18
CA LEU A 512 4.70 -15.55 -0.16
C LEU A 512 4.64 -16.37 -1.45
N GLN A 513 4.83 -15.73 -2.60
CA GLN A 513 4.86 -16.39 -3.90
C GLN A 513 6.06 -17.33 -4.02
N ALA A 514 7.25 -16.92 -3.57
CA ALA A 514 8.45 -17.75 -3.55
C ALA A 514 8.25 -18.98 -2.65
N PHE A 515 7.61 -18.79 -1.50
CA PHE A 515 7.21 -19.86 -0.58
C PHE A 515 6.22 -20.83 -1.26
N MET A 516 5.08 -20.33 -1.75
CA MET A 516 4.03 -21.15 -2.36
C MET A 516 4.47 -21.84 -3.67
N ARG A 517 5.38 -21.24 -4.44
CA ARG A 517 5.96 -21.84 -5.65
C ARG A 517 7.13 -22.80 -5.39
N TRP A 518 7.46 -23.06 -4.12
CA TRP A 518 8.55 -23.95 -3.71
C TRP A 518 9.97 -23.49 -4.13
N HIS A 519 10.19 -22.19 -4.34
CA HIS A 519 11.54 -21.64 -4.57
C HIS A 519 12.41 -21.69 -3.30
N MET A 520 11.78 -21.82 -2.13
CA MET A 520 12.46 -22.03 -0.83
C MET A 520 12.17 -23.44 -0.28
N PRO A 521 12.68 -24.52 -0.91
CA PRO A 521 12.24 -25.90 -0.63
C PRO A 521 12.53 -26.33 0.81
N VAL A 522 13.64 -25.86 1.42
CA VAL A 522 13.99 -26.19 2.81
C VAL A 522 12.97 -25.61 3.80
N LYS A 523 12.60 -24.33 3.64
CA LYS A 523 11.61 -23.68 4.52
C LYS A 523 10.23 -24.33 4.35
N MET A 524 9.83 -24.63 3.11
CA MET A 524 8.60 -25.37 2.81
C MET A 524 8.59 -26.75 3.45
N LEU A 525 9.68 -27.50 3.34
CA LEU A 525 9.80 -28.83 3.93
C LEU A 525 9.67 -28.79 5.47
N ILE A 526 10.24 -27.80 6.14
CA ILE A 526 10.07 -27.60 7.59
C ILE A 526 8.59 -27.39 7.93
N VAL A 527 7.87 -26.55 7.18
CA VAL A 527 6.43 -26.31 7.40
C VAL A 527 5.62 -27.57 7.13
N VAL A 528 5.92 -28.31 6.07
CA VAL A 528 5.28 -29.60 5.76
C VAL A 528 5.51 -30.59 6.91
N CYS A 529 6.74 -30.77 7.36
CA CYS A 529 7.08 -31.65 8.49
C CYS A 529 6.38 -31.22 9.77
N PHE A 530 6.30 -29.92 10.06
CA PHE A 530 5.59 -29.38 11.22
C PHE A 530 4.09 -29.68 11.16
N VAL A 531 3.44 -29.44 10.00
CA VAL A 531 2.02 -29.71 9.78
C VAL A 531 1.72 -31.22 9.92
N PHE A 532 2.55 -32.09 9.34
CA PHE A 532 2.44 -33.54 9.52
C PHE A 532 2.65 -33.97 10.96
N ALA A 533 3.66 -33.44 11.66
CA ALA A 533 3.91 -33.74 13.07
C ALA A 533 2.72 -33.34 13.95
N ARG A 534 2.12 -32.17 13.73
CA ARG A 534 0.89 -31.75 14.42
C ARG A 534 -0.28 -32.68 14.13
N GLY A 535 -0.46 -33.08 12.87
CA GLY A 535 -1.47 -34.07 12.48
C GLY A 535 -1.29 -35.40 13.20
N SER A 536 -0.07 -35.93 13.21
CA SER A 536 0.28 -37.19 13.88
C SER A 536 0.13 -37.13 15.40
N LEU A 537 0.53 -36.04 16.05
CA LEU A 537 0.34 -35.82 17.48
C LEU A 537 -1.14 -35.75 17.85
N ALA A 538 -1.97 -35.07 17.05
CA ALA A 538 -3.41 -35.03 17.24
C ALA A 538 -4.05 -36.42 17.05
N CYS A 539 -3.61 -37.21 16.06
CA CYS A 539 -4.01 -38.61 15.92
C CYS A 539 -3.63 -39.45 17.15
N TYR A 540 -2.40 -39.30 17.66
CA TYR A 540 -1.94 -40.01 18.86
C TYR A 540 -2.77 -39.64 20.09
N GLY A 541 -3.05 -38.35 20.29
CA GLY A 541 -3.90 -37.86 21.37
C GLY A 541 -5.33 -38.42 21.30
N TYR A 542 -5.90 -38.55 20.09
CA TYR A 542 -7.19 -39.20 19.89
C TYR A 542 -7.18 -40.70 20.24
N ILE A 543 -6.09 -41.41 19.96
CA ILE A 543 -5.96 -42.85 20.29
C ILE A 543 -5.77 -43.07 21.79
N ASN A 544 -5.02 -42.19 22.46
CA ASN A 544 -4.59 -42.36 23.84
C ASN A 544 -5.50 -41.62 24.85
N GLU A 545 -6.82 -41.85 24.75
CA GLU A 545 -7.98 -41.24 25.47
C GLU A 545 -7.87 -41.01 27.00
N SER A 546 -6.74 -41.31 27.63
CA SER A 546 -6.52 -41.34 29.08
C SER A 546 -6.24 -40.00 29.78
N SER A 547 -6.26 -38.85 29.11
CA SER A 547 -5.98 -37.55 29.74
C SER A 547 -7.20 -36.61 29.81
N PHE A 548 -7.86 -36.64 30.96
CA PHE A 548 -9.14 -36.02 31.34
C PHE A 548 -9.18 -34.48 31.41
N CYS A 549 -8.20 -33.73 30.89
CA CYS A 549 -8.08 -32.28 31.12
C CYS A 549 -8.57 -31.35 29.99
N TYR A 550 -9.25 -31.84 28.95
CA TYR A 550 -9.56 -31.03 27.74
C TYR A 550 -11.03 -30.67 27.51
N THR A 551 -11.95 -30.95 28.45
CA THR A 551 -13.41 -30.93 28.16
C THR A 551 -14.02 -29.58 27.77
N VAL A 552 -13.45 -28.42 28.17
CA VAL A 552 -14.05 -27.10 27.86
C VAL A 552 -13.50 -26.49 26.56
N GLU A 553 -12.17 -26.52 26.35
CA GLU A 553 -11.57 -26.07 25.08
C GLU A 553 -11.99 -26.98 23.91
N GLU A 554 -12.10 -28.29 24.17
CA GLU A 554 -12.53 -29.25 23.17
C GLU A 554 -14.01 -29.03 22.79
N TYR A 555 -14.88 -28.64 23.73
CA TYR A 555 -16.28 -28.31 23.44
C TYR A 555 -16.43 -27.04 22.59
N ILE A 556 -15.70 -25.98 22.91
CA ILE A 556 -15.71 -24.73 22.12
C ILE A 556 -15.14 -24.98 20.72
N CYS A 557 -14.05 -25.73 20.60
CA CYS A 557 -13.52 -26.18 19.32
C CYS A 557 -14.52 -27.08 18.56
N HIS A 558 -15.22 -27.98 19.25
CA HIS A 558 -16.20 -28.87 18.64
C HIS A 558 -17.37 -28.11 18.03
N VAL A 559 -17.96 -27.14 18.75
CA VAL A 559 -19.06 -26.33 18.23
C VAL A 559 -18.61 -25.52 17.01
N ARG A 560 -17.45 -24.83 17.10
CA ARG A 560 -16.90 -24.07 15.97
C ARG A 560 -16.62 -24.94 14.76
N ASN A 561 -15.98 -26.09 14.97
CA ASN A 561 -15.64 -27.03 13.91
C ASN A 561 -16.90 -27.67 13.29
N SER A 562 -17.94 -27.96 14.09
CA SER A 562 -19.20 -28.53 13.60
C SER A 562 -19.93 -27.55 12.67
N VAL A 563 -19.99 -26.26 13.02
CA VAL A 563 -20.57 -25.21 12.15
C VAL A 563 -19.79 -25.11 10.84
N LEU A 564 -18.46 -25.07 10.92
CA LEU A 564 -17.60 -25.01 9.74
C LEU A 564 -17.77 -26.25 8.84
N CYS A 565 -17.98 -27.43 9.44
CA CYS A 565 -18.25 -28.66 8.70
C CYS A 565 -19.61 -28.67 8.02
N VAL A 566 -20.66 -28.20 8.67
CA VAL A 566 -21.98 -28.08 8.04
C VAL A 566 -21.90 -27.12 6.85
N VAL A 567 -21.24 -25.97 7.00
CA VAL A 567 -21.03 -25.02 5.90
C VAL A 567 -20.22 -25.66 4.78
N MET A 568 -19.13 -26.36 5.09
CA MET A 568 -18.32 -27.07 4.09
C MET A 568 -19.13 -28.14 3.36
N VAL A 569 -19.89 -28.97 4.08
CA VAL A 569 -20.75 -30.01 3.48
C VAL A 569 -21.80 -29.38 2.56
N ILE A 570 -22.45 -28.29 2.97
CA ILE A 570 -23.39 -27.56 2.12
C ILE A 570 -22.70 -27.04 0.86
N LEU A 571 -21.54 -26.37 0.98
CA LEU A 571 -20.79 -25.85 -0.16
C LEU A 571 -20.35 -26.97 -1.12
N PHE A 572 -19.79 -28.06 -0.60
CA PHE A 572 -19.37 -29.23 -1.38
C PHE A 572 -20.55 -29.91 -2.07
N PHE A 573 -21.68 -30.09 -1.38
CA PHE A 573 -22.86 -30.74 -1.93
C PHE A 573 -23.53 -29.86 -2.98
N CYS A 574 -23.68 -28.56 -2.72
CA CYS A 574 -24.24 -27.61 -3.69
C CYS A 574 -23.40 -27.45 -4.96
N ARG A 575 -22.07 -27.69 -4.89
CA ARG A 575 -21.14 -27.54 -6.03
C ARG A 575 -20.80 -28.84 -6.75
N ALA A 576 -21.09 -30.00 -6.15
CA ALA A 576 -20.87 -31.31 -6.76
C ALA A 576 -21.51 -31.39 -8.15
N ARG A 577 -20.80 -31.98 -9.13
CA ARG A 577 -21.26 -32.07 -10.52
C ARG A 577 -22.63 -32.75 -10.64
N GLY A 578 -22.86 -33.80 -9.86
CA GLY A 578 -24.16 -34.49 -9.80
C GLY A 578 -25.30 -33.57 -9.34
N VAL A 579 -25.06 -32.74 -8.32
CA VAL A 579 -26.06 -31.78 -7.81
C VAL A 579 -26.27 -30.64 -8.79
N ARG A 580 -25.23 -30.18 -9.51
CA ARG A 580 -25.39 -29.19 -10.60
C ARG A 580 -26.23 -29.75 -11.75
N VAL A 581 -26.01 -31.01 -12.14
CA VAL A 581 -26.82 -31.68 -13.18
C VAL A 581 -28.26 -31.85 -12.69
N VAL A 582 -28.48 -32.34 -11.46
CA VAL A 582 -29.82 -32.49 -10.88
C VAL A 582 -30.52 -31.14 -10.73
N ARG A 583 -29.82 -30.09 -10.28
CA ARG A 583 -30.34 -28.73 -10.20
C ARG A 583 -30.66 -28.16 -11.58
N GLY A 584 -29.82 -28.40 -12.58
CA GLY A 584 -30.07 -28.01 -13.97
C GLY A 584 -31.31 -28.72 -14.54
N LEU A 585 -31.40 -30.03 -14.36
CA LEU A 585 -32.58 -30.83 -14.71
C LEU A 585 -33.83 -30.38 -13.94
N PHE A 586 -33.68 -30.02 -12.66
CA PHE A 586 -34.76 -29.49 -11.83
C PHE A 586 -35.17 -28.10 -12.29
N GLN A 587 -34.24 -27.21 -12.67
CA GLN A 587 -34.56 -25.90 -13.26
C GLN A 587 -35.21 -26.05 -14.64
N ILE A 588 -34.80 -27.02 -15.45
CA ILE A 588 -35.45 -27.36 -16.72
C ILE A 588 -36.85 -27.94 -16.47
N ALA A 589 -37.01 -28.81 -15.46
CA ALA A 589 -38.31 -29.37 -15.08
C ALA A 589 -39.23 -28.28 -14.52
N VAL A 590 -38.75 -27.46 -13.60
CA VAL A 590 -39.48 -26.32 -13.02
C VAL A 590 -39.81 -25.30 -14.09
N SER A 591 -38.92 -24.96 -15.02
CA SER A 591 -39.25 -24.06 -16.14
C SER A 591 -40.24 -24.68 -17.14
N ARG A 592 -40.26 -26.00 -17.30
CA ARG A 592 -41.32 -26.70 -18.05
C ARG A 592 -42.66 -26.74 -17.30
N PHE A 593 -42.66 -26.87 -15.98
CA PHE A 593 -43.86 -26.78 -15.13
C PHE A 593 -44.33 -25.34 -14.91
N GLN A 594 -43.43 -24.36 -15.01
CA GLN A 594 -43.70 -22.91 -14.97
C GLN A 594 -43.89 -22.30 -16.36
N ARG A 595 -44.04 -23.11 -17.42
CA ARG A 595 -44.80 -22.67 -18.59
C ARG A 595 -46.25 -22.47 -18.16
N ARG A 596 -46.49 -21.34 -17.50
CA ARG A 596 -47.80 -20.73 -17.41
C ARG A 596 -48.30 -20.63 -18.85
N LEU A 597 -49.43 -21.29 -19.13
CA LEU A 597 -50.35 -20.80 -20.15
C LEU A 597 -50.41 -19.28 -19.97
N ALA A 598 -49.93 -18.54 -20.96
CA ALA A 598 -50.08 -17.09 -20.93
C ALA A 598 -51.58 -16.84 -20.71
N PRO A 599 -51.98 -16.09 -19.68
CA PRO A 599 -53.39 -15.81 -19.49
C PRO A 599 -53.89 -15.07 -20.73
N ASP A 600 -55.04 -15.50 -21.28
CA ASP A 600 -55.73 -14.95 -22.46
C ASP A 600 -56.09 -13.44 -22.35
N CYS A 601 -55.58 -12.73 -21.35
CA CYS A 601 -55.86 -11.32 -21.07
C CYS A 601 -54.81 -10.34 -21.62
N TRP A 602 -53.73 -10.80 -22.26
CA TRP A 602 -52.74 -9.89 -22.89
C TRP A 602 -53.15 -9.58 -24.34
N GLN A 603 -54.24 -8.82 -24.50
CA GLN A 603 -54.76 -8.38 -25.82
C GLN A 603 -53.82 -7.43 -26.59
N PHE A 604 -52.68 -7.04 -26.02
CA PHE A 604 -51.71 -6.15 -26.66
C PHE A 604 -50.84 -6.81 -27.75
N PHE A 605 -50.93 -8.14 -27.91
CA PHE A 605 -50.31 -8.88 -29.03
C PHE A 605 -51.33 -9.46 -30.01
N LYS A 606 -52.52 -8.87 -30.14
CA LYS A 606 -53.34 -9.13 -31.33
C LYS A 606 -52.59 -8.60 -32.55
N ARG A 607 -52.10 -9.54 -33.37
CA ARG A 607 -51.64 -9.33 -34.74
C ARG A 607 -52.52 -8.27 -35.40
N LEU A 608 -51.87 -7.23 -35.95
CA LEU A 608 -52.41 -6.53 -37.09
C LEU A 608 -52.74 -7.59 -38.15
N GLU A 609 -54.01 -7.95 -38.26
CA GLU A 609 -54.58 -8.52 -39.48
C GLU A 609 -54.62 -7.38 -40.52
N LEU A 610 -53.44 -7.06 -41.04
CA LEU A 610 -53.27 -6.46 -42.35
C LEU A 610 -52.53 -7.55 -43.14
N ASP A 611 -53.31 -8.31 -43.91
CA ASP A 611 -52.94 -9.00 -45.17
C ASP A 611 -53.81 -10.24 -45.46
N ALA A 612 -55.15 -10.10 -45.36
CA ALA A 612 -56.08 -11.10 -45.91
C ALA A 612 -57.37 -10.52 -46.51
N ALA A 613 -57.33 -9.28 -47.01
CA ALA A 613 -58.46 -8.69 -47.74
C ALA A 613 -58.03 -7.80 -48.93
N ALA A 614 -56.90 -8.10 -49.57
CA ALA A 614 -56.50 -7.48 -50.83
C ALA A 614 -55.93 -8.52 -51.82
N SER A 615 -56.62 -9.64 -51.97
CA SER A 615 -56.46 -10.54 -53.12
C SER A 615 -57.83 -10.85 -53.72
N LEU A 616 -58.41 -9.86 -54.41
CA LEU A 616 -59.47 -10.12 -55.36
C LEU A 616 -59.42 -9.15 -56.55
N ARG A 617 -58.82 -9.66 -57.63
CA ARG A 617 -59.06 -9.30 -59.05
C ARG A 617 -58.48 -7.92 -59.45
N GLN A 618 -57.69 -7.74 -60.51
CA GLN A 618 -57.84 -8.25 -61.88
C GLN A 618 -56.49 -8.29 -62.63
N THR A 619 -56.41 -9.27 -63.53
CA THR A 619 -55.52 -9.51 -64.69
C THR A 619 -54.82 -8.31 -65.35
N PRO A 620 -53.60 -8.51 -65.90
CA PRO A 620 -53.13 -7.80 -67.09
C PRO A 620 -53.23 -8.72 -68.32
N THR A 621 -54.16 -8.41 -69.22
CA THR A 621 -54.07 -8.81 -70.63
C THR A 621 -54.08 -7.56 -71.48
N GLY A 622 -53.02 -7.40 -72.27
CA GLY A 622 -53.11 -6.78 -73.59
C GLY A 622 -52.90 -5.27 -73.66
N ASN A 623 -51.77 -4.91 -74.30
CA ASN A 623 -51.63 -3.97 -75.40
C ASN A 623 -52.49 -2.68 -75.41
N VAL A 624 -51.83 -1.53 -75.60
CA VAL A 624 -51.78 -0.76 -76.86
C VAL A 624 -51.34 0.68 -76.57
N CYS A 625 -50.37 1.12 -77.36
CA CYS A 625 -50.01 2.48 -77.83
C CYS A 625 -50.23 3.75 -76.99
N GLY A 626 -49.24 4.64 -77.16
CA GLY A 626 -49.44 6.10 -77.17
C GLY A 626 -48.50 6.76 -76.19
N SER A 627 -47.45 7.45 -76.66
CA SER A 627 -47.43 8.92 -76.79
C SER A 627 -47.59 9.59 -75.41
N SER A 628 -46.73 10.45 -74.90
CA SER A 628 -45.75 11.35 -75.51
C SER A 628 -45.40 12.37 -74.40
N VAL A 629 -44.29 13.09 -74.59
CA VAL A 629 -44.02 14.43 -74.02
C VAL A 629 -43.51 14.49 -72.58
N GLN A 630 -42.19 14.70 -72.50
CA GLN A 630 -41.47 15.78 -71.82
C GLN A 630 -42.12 16.52 -70.64
N GLY A 631 -41.29 16.71 -69.62
CA GLY A 631 -41.40 17.69 -68.55
C GLY A 631 -40.26 17.48 -67.58
#